data_AF-A0A060CR87-F1
#
_entry.id   AF-A0A060CR87-F1
#
_cell.length_a   1.000
_cell.length_b   1.000
_cell.length_c   1.000
_cell.angle_alpha   90.00
_cell.angle_beta   90.00
_cell.angle_gamma   90.00
#
_symmetry.space_group_name_H-M   'P 1'
#
loop_
_entity.id
_entity.type
_entity.pdbx_description
1 polymer ?
#
loop_
_entity_poly.entity_id
_entity_poly.type
_entity_poly.pdbx_seq_one_letter_code
_entity_poly.pdbx_strand_id
1 'polypeptide(L)'
;MERLEHRACFGGWQDVYRHRSEALGCDMTVGVYFPPQAEHGPCPVLYWLSGLTCTEQNFIAKAGAQRYAAEHGIILVAPDTSPRGDDVADADGYDLGKGAGFYVNATREPWAKHYRMYDYIVDELPAWVEADP
;
A
#
# COMPACT_ATOMS: atom_id res chain seq x y z
N MET A 1 10.18 -2.83 -9.92
CA MET A 1 9.39 -1.70 -9.44
C MET A 1 9.05 -0.82 -10.63
N GLU A 2 7.81 -0.36 -10.70
CA GLU A 2 7.28 0.47 -11.80
C GLU A 2 6.44 1.59 -11.19
N ARG A 3 6.68 2.84 -11.58
CA ARG A 3 5.79 3.96 -11.21
C ARG A 3 4.64 4.05 -12.22
N LEU A 4 3.43 3.81 -11.73
CA LEU A 4 2.19 3.82 -12.52
C LEU A 4 1.61 5.24 -12.64
N GLU A 5 1.68 6.01 -11.55
CA GLU A 5 1.14 7.36 -11.49
C GLU A 5 2.10 8.34 -10.82
N HIS A 6 2.01 9.60 -11.22
CA HIS A 6 2.75 10.73 -10.66
C HIS A 6 1.87 11.99 -10.79
N ARG A 7 1.52 12.62 -9.66
CA ARG A 7 0.58 13.74 -9.60
C ARG A 7 1.06 14.80 -8.60
N ALA A 8 1.14 16.05 -9.04
CA ALA A 8 1.42 17.16 -8.14
C ALA A 8 0.25 17.36 -7.15
N CYS A 9 0.54 17.49 -5.85
CA CYS A 9 -0.49 17.65 -4.82
C CYS A 9 0.06 18.41 -3.60
N PHE A 10 -0.53 19.57 -3.28
CA PHE A 10 -0.16 20.42 -2.12
C PHE A 10 1.36 20.70 -1.97
N GLY A 11 2.05 20.93 -3.09
CA GLY A 11 3.49 21.20 -3.12
C GLY A 11 4.39 19.95 -3.06
N GLY A 12 3.80 18.77 -2.89
CA GLY A 12 4.47 17.47 -2.99
C GLY A 12 3.98 16.63 -4.17
N TRP A 13 4.25 15.33 -4.12
CA TRP A 13 3.93 14.37 -5.17
C TRP A 13 3.16 13.18 -4.62
N GLN A 14 2.02 12.87 -5.23
CA GLN A 14 1.29 11.63 -5.03
C GLN A 14 1.67 10.67 -6.16
N ASP A 15 2.38 9.61 -5.79
CA ASP A 15 2.81 8.56 -6.70
C ASP A 15 2.05 7.27 -6.39
N VAL A 16 1.95 6.41 -7.41
CA VAL A 16 1.45 5.03 -7.27
C VAL A 16 2.47 4.12 -7.92
N TYR A 17 2.93 3.12 -7.17
CA TYR A 17 3.95 2.18 -7.60
C TYR A 17 3.41 0.77 -7.64
N ARG A 18 3.96 -0.03 -8.55
CA ARG A 18 3.83 -1.49 -8.58
C ARG A 18 5.16 -2.15 -8.28
N HIS A 19 5.14 -3.16 -7.41
CA HIS A 19 6.30 -4.01 -7.17
C HIS A 19 5.89 -5.48 -7.01
N ARG A 20 6.83 -6.39 -7.26
CA ARG A 20 6.63 -7.80 -6.94
C ARG A 20 6.79 -7.98 -5.44
N SER A 21 5.82 -8.62 -4.77
CA SER A 21 5.96 -9.03 -3.38
C SER A 21 6.44 -10.47 -3.29
N GLU A 22 7.49 -10.70 -2.51
CA GLU A 22 7.98 -12.02 -2.16
C GLU A 22 7.10 -12.68 -1.10
N ALA A 23 6.62 -11.92 -0.09
CA ALA A 23 5.78 -12.48 0.97
C ALA A 23 4.44 -12.97 0.43
N LEU A 24 3.85 -12.23 -0.53
CA LEU A 24 2.53 -12.51 -1.09
C LEU A 24 2.59 -13.30 -2.39
N GLY A 25 3.75 -13.41 -3.04
CA GLY A 25 3.91 -14.16 -4.29
C GLY A 25 3.14 -13.55 -5.47
N CYS A 26 2.79 -12.26 -5.43
CA CYS A 26 2.07 -11.55 -6.48
C CYS A 26 2.60 -10.12 -6.64
N ASP A 27 2.07 -9.38 -7.61
CA ASP A 27 2.37 -7.95 -7.74
C ASP A 27 1.44 -7.15 -6.81
N MET A 28 1.99 -6.12 -6.17
CA MET A 28 1.29 -5.22 -5.26
C MET A 28 1.36 -3.79 -5.76
N THR A 29 0.29 -3.03 -5.51
CA THR A 29 0.21 -1.60 -5.82
C THR A 29 0.15 -0.80 -4.52
N VAL A 30 0.94 0.28 -4.44
CA VAL A 30 1.07 1.12 -3.26
C VAL A 30 1.02 2.59 -3.66
N GLY A 31 0.19 3.38 -2.98
CA GLY A 31 0.19 4.83 -3.10
C GLY A 31 1.17 5.44 -2.11
N VAL A 32 2.02 6.36 -2.56
CA VAL A 32 2.98 7.08 -1.71
C VAL A 32 2.85 8.57 -1.93
N TYR A 33 2.63 9.33 -0.86
CA TYR A 33 2.68 10.79 -0.90
C TYR A 33 4.00 11.28 -0.32
N PHE A 34 4.76 12.02 -1.13
CA PHE A 34 5.98 12.71 -0.73
C PHE A 34 5.67 14.19 -0.46
N PRO A 35 5.82 14.67 0.79
CA PRO A 35 5.64 16.09 1.10
C PRO A 35 6.82 16.92 0.55
N PRO A 36 6.70 18.25 0.37
CA PRO A 36 7.79 19.09 -0.15
C PRO A 36 9.09 19.02 0.67
N GLN A 37 8.99 18.69 1.95
CA GLN A 37 10.13 18.51 2.85
C GLN A 37 11.02 17.32 2.46
N ALA A 38 10.47 16.31 1.77
CA ALA A 38 11.22 15.15 1.31
C ALA A 38 12.34 15.51 0.32
N GLU A 39 12.24 16.64 -0.39
CA GLU A 39 13.31 17.15 -1.26
C GLU A 39 14.55 17.62 -0.48
N HIS A 40 14.42 17.85 0.82
CA HIS A 40 15.45 18.45 1.67
C HIS A 40 16.03 17.47 2.69
N GLY A 41 15.49 16.26 2.80
CA GLY A 41 15.96 15.24 3.72
C GLY A 41 14.89 14.22 4.11
N PRO A 42 15.23 13.26 5.00
CA PRO A 42 14.32 12.21 5.42
C PRO A 42 13.12 12.78 6.19
N CYS A 43 11.95 12.19 5.94
CA CYS A 43 10.71 12.51 6.63
C CYS A 43 10.17 11.29 7.40
N PRO A 44 9.45 11.47 8.51
CA PRO A 44 8.71 10.38 9.14
C PRO A 44 7.67 9.79 8.18
N VAL A 45 7.45 8.48 8.29
CA VAL A 45 6.50 7.73 7.45
C VAL A 45 5.27 7.33 8.27
N LEU A 46 4.09 7.53 7.71
CA LEU A 46 2.82 7.05 8.24
C LEU A 46 2.20 6.04 7.27
N TYR A 47 1.92 4.83 7.77
CA TYR A 47 1.23 3.79 7.03
C TYR A 47 -0.27 3.85 7.30
N TRP A 48 -1.07 4.00 6.24
CA TRP A 48 -2.51 3.96 6.29
C TRP A 48 -3.04 2.62 5.79
N LEU A 49 -3.70 1.87 6.66
CA LEU A 49 -4.29 0.57 6.35
C LEU A 49 -5.79 0.74 6.05
N SER A 50 -6.17 0.57 4.78
CA SER A 50 -7.55 0.72 4.31
C SER A 50 -8.45 -0.46 4.70
N GLY A 51 -9.76 -0.23 4.70
CA GLY A 51 -10.75 -1.25 5.03
C GLY A 51 -11.14 -2.18 3.87
N LEU A 52 -12.15 -3.01 4.09
CA LEU A 52 -12.71 -3.93 3.10
C LEU A 52 -13.00 -3.25 1.77
N THR A 53 -12.83 -4.01 0.68
CA THR A 53 -13.08 -3.65 -0.72
C THR A 53 -12.24 -2.49 -1.28
N CYS A 54 -11.43 -1.84 -0.45
CA CYS A 54 -10.57 -0.75 -0.88
C CYS A 54 -9.34 -1.26 -1.64
N THR A 55 -8.79 -0.38 -2.46
CA THR A 55 -7.39 -0.44 -2.90
C THR A 55 -6.62 0.75 -2.32
N GLU A 56 -5.37 0.96 -2.74
CA GLU A 56 -4.58 2.16 -2.45
C GLU A 56 -5.31 3.46 -2.84
N GLN A 57 -6.12 3.40 -3.91
CA GLN A 57 -6.81 4.56 -4.49
C GLN A 57 -7.81 5.22 -3.52
N ASN A 58 -8.49 4.43 -2.69
CA ASN A 58 -9.58 4.91 -1.87
C ASN A 58 -9.12 6.03 -0.92
N PHE A 59 -8.00 5.83 -0.25
CA PHE A 59 -7.47 6.80 0.71
C PHE A 59 -6.88 8.02 -0.01
N ILE A 60 -6.01 7.78 -1.00
CA ILE A 60 -5.29 8.87 -1.68
C ILE A 60 -6.24 9.81 -2.43
N ALA A 61 -7.39 9.34 -2.91
CA ALA A 61 -8.35 10.19 -3.63
C ALA A 61 -9.39 10.88 -2.72
N LYS A 62 -9.77 10.26 -1.59
CA LYS A 62 -10.96 10.71 -0.82
C LYS A 62 -10.65 11.31 0.55
N ALA A 63 -9.49 11.02 1.14
CA ALA A 63 -9.19 11.45 2.50
C ALA A 63 -8.78 12.93 2.60
N GLY A 64 -8.23 13.51 1.52
CA GLY A 64 -7.64 14.85 1.55
C GLY A 64 -6.43 14.97 2.48
N ALA A 65 -5.78 13.84 2.80
CA ALA A 65 -4.71 13.75 3.79
C ALA A 65 -3.41 14.45 3.35
N GLN A 66 -3.17 14.55 2.04
CA GLN A 66 -1.95 15.12 1.47
C GLN A 66 -1.70 16.56 1.93
N ARG A 67 -2.77 17.36 2.09
CA ARG A 67 -2.66 18.73 2.60
C ARG A 67 -1.99 18.74 3.98
N TYR A 68 -2.47 17.92 4.90
CA TYR A 68 -1.96 17.88 6.27
C TYR A 68 -0.58 17.21 6.34
N ALA A 69 -0.35 16.20 5.50
CA ALA A 69 0.96 15.58 5.37
C ALA A 69 2.02 16.60 4.89
N ALA A 70 1.68 17.49 3.96
CA ALA A 70 2.55 18.60 3.54
C ALA A 70 2.79 19.61 4.67
N GLU A 71 1.75 19.97 5.44
CA GLU A 71 1.84 20.88 6.58
C GLU A 71 2.79 20.33 7.68
N HIS A 72 2.84 19.01 7.84
CA HIS A 72 3.63 18.34 8.90
C HIS A 72 4.92 17.66 8.43
N GLY A 73 5.20 17.62 7.12
CA GLY A 73 6.38 16.94 6.57
C GLY A 73 6.35 15.42 6.82
N ILE A 74 5.21 14.77 6.57
CA ILE A 74 5.02 13.32 6.77
C ILE A 74 4.83 12.65 5.41
N ILE A 75 5.58 11.56 5.15
CA ILE A 75 5.32 10.67 4.01
C ILE A 75 4.12 9.80 4.34
N LEU A 76 3.15 9.70 3.42
CA LEU A 76 2.02 8.77 3.56
C LEU A 76 2.24 7.56 2.67
N VAL A 77 2.10 6.36 3.23
CA VAL A 77 2.13 5.10 2.48
C VAL A 77 0.78 4.41 2.63
N ALA A 78 0.11 4.17 1.52
CA ALA A 78 -1.20 3.53 1.44
C ALA A 78 -1.10 2.27 0.58
N PRO A 79 -0.84 1.09 1.16
CA PRO A 79 -0.82 -0.16 0.42
C PRO A 79 -2.24 -0.62 0.02
N ASP A 80 -2.31 -1.56 -0.92
CA ASP A 80 -3.51 -2.35 -1.16
C ASP A 80 -3.86 -3.23 0.07
N THR A 81 -5.08 -3.76 0.10
CA THR A 81 -5.68 -4.42 1.26
C THR A 81 -5.55 -5.95 1.24
N SER A 82 -5.15 -6.52 0.11
CA SER A 82 -4.94 -7.96 -0.07
C SER A 82 -4.05 -8.22 -1.28
N PRO A 83 -3.53 -9.46 -1.45
CA PRO A 83 -2.95 -9.90 -2.71
C PRO A 83 -3.95 -9.78 -3.87
N ARG A 84 -3.44 -9.59 -5.09
CA ARG A 84 -4.22 -9.47 -6.34
C ARG A 84 -3.65 -10.38 -7.42
N GLY A 85 -4.49 -10.80 -8.37
CA GLY A 85 -4.10 -11.67 -9.48
C GLY A 85 -5.11 -12.79 -9.75
N ASP A 86 -5.07 -13.36 -10.96
CA ASP A 86 -6.00 -14.44 -11.37
C ASP A 86 -5.73 -15.75 -10.61
N ASP A 87 -4.50 -15.96 -10.15
CA ASP A 87 -4.08 -17.14 -9.40
C ASP A 87 -4.19 -16.98 -7.87
N VAL A 88 -4.63 -15.81 -7.39
CA VAL A 88 -4.91 -15.53 -5.99
C VAL A 88 -6.33 -16.01 -5.66
N ALA A 89 -6.44 -16.84 -4.62
CA ALA A 89 -7.71 -17.35 -4.12
C ALA A 89 -8.69 -16.23 -3.78
N ASP A 90 -9.98 -16.48 -4.00
CA ASP A 90 -11.05 -15.52 -3.78
C ASP A 90 -12.32 -16.21 -3.26
N ALA A 91 -13.27 -15.42 -2.77
CA ALA A 91 -14.59 -15.89 -2.34
C ALA A 91 -15.70 -14.98 -2.89
N ASP A 92 -16.93 -15.50 -2.93
CA ASP A 92 -18.08 -14.76 -3.50
C ASP A 92 -18.51 -13.53 -2.66
N GLY A 93 -18.09 -13.47 -1.38
CA GLY A 93 -18.43 -12.40 -0.44
C GLY A 93 -17.44 -11.24 -0.46
N TYR A 94 -17.91 -10.03 -0.10
CA TYR A 94 -17.03 -8.84 -0.03
C TYR A 94 -16.10 -8.84 1.18
N ASP A 95 -16.37 -9.70 2.17
CA ASP A 95 -15.74 -9.77 3.47
C ASP A 95 -14.74 -10.94 3.59
N LEU A 96 -14.44 -11.63 2.49
CA LEU A 96 -13.43 -12.68 2.43
C LEU A 96 -12.80 -12.70 1.03
N GLY A 97 -11.48 -12.86 0.96
CA GLY A 97 -10.77 -12.91 -0.31
C GLY A 97 -10.29 -11.54 -0.78
N LYS A 98 -10.39 -11.25 -2.08
CA LYS A 98 -9.75 -10.07 -2.68
C LYS A 98 -10.39 -8.79 -2.16
N GLY A 99 -9.59 -7.90 -1.60
CA GLY A 99 -10.03 -6.70 -0.90
C GLY A 99 -10.33 -6.94 0.59
N ALA A 100 -10.04 -8.14 1.10
CA ALA A 100 -10.35 -8.57 2.46
C ALA A 100 -9.21 -9.43 3.02
N GLY A 101 -7.99 -8.89 3.08
CA GLY A 101 -6.82 -9.61 3.60
C GLY A 101 -6.68 -9.65 5.13
N PHE A 102 -7.44 -8.82 5.85
CA PHE A 102 -7.46 -8.71 7.33
C PHE A 102 -6.12 -8.48 8.02
N TYR A 103 -5.04 -8.21 7.28
CA TYR A 103 -3.70 -7.98 7.81
C TYR A 103 -3.17 -9.14 8.67
N VAL A 104 -3.44 -10.38 8.25
CA VAL A 104 -2.98 -11.61 8.90
C VAL A 104 -2.11 -12.45 7.98
N ASN A 105 -1.43 -13.44 8.56
CA ASN A 105 -0.85 -14.56 7.82
C ASN A 105 -1.82 -15.75 7.85
N ALA A 106 -2.42 -16.05 6.70
CA ALA A 106 -3.28 -17.21 6.55
C ALA A 106 -2.46 -18.51 6.64
N THR A 107 -3.01 -19.51 7.33
CA THR A 107 -2.38 -20.83 7.51
C THR A 107 -3.10 -21.96 6.79
N ARG A 108 -4.24 -21.67 6.16
CA ARG A 108 -5.09 -22.65 5.49
C ARG A 108 -5.05 -22.45 3.99
N GLU A 109 -4.91 -23.55 3.26
CA GLU A 109 -5.10 -23.55 1.81
C GLU A 109 -6.56 -23.24 1.45
N PRO A 110 -6.82 -22.56 0.31
CA PRO A 110 -5.84 -22.06 -0.66
C PRO A 110 -5.21 -20.69 -0.29
N TRP A 111 -5.59 -20.10 0.84
CA TRP A 111 -5.21 -18.74 1.25
C TRP A 111 -3.74 -18.60 1.61
N ALA A 112 -3.16 -19.61 2.28
CA ALA A 112 -1.79 -19.61 2.76
C ALA A 112 -0.75 -19.33 1.67
N LYS A 113 -1.08 -19.61 0.40
CA LYS A 113 -0.21 -19.35 -0.76
C LYS A 113 0.10 -17.86 -0.96
N HIS A 114 -0.83 -16.95 -0.69
CA HIS A 114 -0.65 -15.51 -0.97
C HIS A 114 -1.06 -14.59 0.19
N TYR A 115 -2.01 -14.98 1.05
CA TYR A 115 -2.58 -14.12 2.09
C TYR A 115 -1.66 -14.03 3.32
N ARG A 116 -0.47 -13.45 3.12
CA ARG A 116 0.54 -13.16 4.15
C ARG A 116 0.68 -11.66 4.39
N MET A 117 -0.47 -10.98 4.52
CA MET A 117 -0.53 -9.52 4.61
C MET A 117 0.14 -8.97 5.86
N TYR A 118 0.21 -9.76 6.95
CA TYR A 118 0.96 -9.34 8.14
C TYR A 118 2.44 -9.19 7.81
N ASP A 119 3.08 -10.22 7.25
CA ASP A 119 4.50 -10.17 6.87
C ASP A 119 4.77 -9.07 5.83
N TYR A 120 3.85 -8.92 4.87
CA TYR A 120 3.97 -7.87 3.86
C TYR A 120 3.97 -6.46 4.49
N ILE A 121 3.05 -6.18 5.40
CA ILE A 121 2.90 -4.84 5.99
C ILE A 121 3.97 -4.54 7.04
N VAL A 122 4.40 -5.54 7.80
CA VAL A 122 5.31 -5.35 8.95
C VAL A 122 6.77 -5.39 8.52
N ASP A 123 7.14 -6.23 7.56
CA ASP A 123 8.53 -6.47 7.20
C ASP A 123 8.85 -6.04 5.76
N GLU A 124 8.12 -6.57 4.77
CA GLU A 124 8.50 -6.39 3.36
C GLU A 124 8.26 -4.96 2.86
N LEU A 125 7.09 -4.38 3.13
CA LEU A 125 6.73 -3.05 2.67
C LEU A 125 7.60 -1.96 3.33
N PRO A 126 7.87 -1.98 4.64
CA PRO A 126 8.80 -1.04 5.26
C PRO A 126 10.21 -1.13 4.67
N ALA A 127 10.75 -2.34 4.48
CA ALA A 127 12.04 -2.52 3.83
C ALA A 127 12.06 -1.96 2.39
N TRP A 128 10.96 -2.13 1.65
CA TRP A 128 10.80 -1.54 0.32
C TRP A 128 10.75 0.00 0.35
N VAL A 129 10.05 0.60 1.34
CA VAL A 129 9.97 2.06 1.51
C VAL A 129 11.32 2.66 1.92
N GLU A 130 12.05 2.01 2.83
CA GLU A 130 13.37 2.45 3.30
C GLU A 130 14.45 2.38 2.21
N ALA A 131 14.24 1.55 1.18
CA ALA A 131 15.09 1.50 -0.01
C ALA A 131 14.89 2.71 -0.96
N ASP A 132 14.03 3.66 -0.60
CA ASP A 132 13.71 4.92 -1.30
C ASP A 132 13.24 4.71 -2.77
N PRO A 133 12.00 4.21 -2.96
CA PRO A 133 11.46 3.82 -4.26
C PRO A 133 11.00 4.95 -5.20
#